data_AF-A0A1M7JG83-F1
#
_entry.id   AF-A0A1M7JG83-F1
#
_cell.length_a   1.000
_cell.length_b   1.000
_cell.length_c   1.000
_cell.angle_alpha   90.00
_cell.angle_beta   90.00
_cell.angle_gamma   90.00
#
_symmetry.space_group_name_H-M   'P 1'
#
loop_
_entity.id
_entity.type
_entity.pdbx_description
1 polymer ?
#
loop_
_entity_poly.entity_id
_entity_poly.type
_entity_poly.pdbx_seq_one_letter_code
_entity_poly.pdbx_strand_id
1 'polypeptide(L)'
;MKSVRNVSFALNKAWTSTLLGTVIGMAMIAPAHADDMSSRMVDQYADMCANQSINIPSPYGEADLKGNPKLATYCHCFAGKFAQRAAATLQNMNSGKPDSSSVQDTVNEEREMRNSCRQQVGLPLIKSS
;
A
#
# COMPACT_ATOMS: atom_id res chain seq x y z
N MET A 1 29.10 -46.54 38.76
CA MET A 1 28.63 -47.03 37.44
C MET A 1 28.83 -45.90 36.41
N LYS A 2 29.55 -46.21 35.32
CA LYS A 2 29.58 -45.66 33.93
C LYS A 2 29.12 -44.19 33.71
N SER A 3 29.79 -43.30 32.97
CA SER A 3 30.68 -43.44 31.80
C SER A 3 31.51 -42.16 31.57
N VAL A 4 32.44 -42.23 30.62
CA VAL A 4 33.70 -41.49 30.46
C VAL A 4 33.66 -40.37 29.41
N ARG A 5 34.49 -39.34 29.64
CA ARG A 5 35.33 -38.55 28.69
C ARG A 5 34.73 -37.95 27.40
N ASN A 6 35.03 -36.66 27.19
CA ASN A 6 35.89 -36.25 26.08
C ASN A 6 36.53 -34.87 26.33
N VAL A 7 37.82 -34.79 26.02
CA VAL A 7 38.72 -33.62 26.01
C VAL A 7 38.97 -33.32 24.52
N SER A 8 38.99 -32.09 24.02
CA SER A 8 40.18 -31.22 23.91
C SER A 8 39.95 -30.16 22.82
N PHE A 9 40.95 -29.27 22.67
CA PHE A 9 41.21 -28.21 21.66
C PHE A 9 40.82 -26.81 22.17
N ALA A 10 41.68 -26.08 22.90
CA ALA A 10 43.06 -25.62 22.67
C ALA A 10 43.17 -24.42 21.71
N LEU A 11 43.88 -23.39 22.21
CA LEU A 11 44.64 -22.34 21.50
C LEU A 11 43.77 -21.30 20.75
N ASN A 12 44.05 -20.01 20.74
CA ASN A 12 45.32 -19.33 20.88
C ASN A 12 45.11 -17.83 21.17
N LYS A 13 46.04 -17.28 21.95
CA LYS A 13 46.54 -15.90 21.95
C LYS A 13 46.01 -14.94 20.88
N ALA A 14 45.55 -13.77 21.30
CA ALA A 14 46.08 -12.48 20.84
C ALA A 14 45.48 -11.33 21.68
N TRP A 15 46.22 -10.94 22.70
CA TRP A 15 46.14 -9.58 23.23
C TRP A 15 46.83 -8.66 22.24
N THR A 16 46.08 -7.82 21.56
CA THR A 16 46.58 -6.56 21.00
C THR A 16 45.44 -5.55 21.09
N SER A 17 45.57 -4.67 22.07
CA SER A 17 45.01 -3.32 22.10
C SER A 17 45.04 -2.69 20.72
N THR A 18 44.06 -1.84 20.37
CA THR A 18 44.26 -0.53 19.72
C THR A 18 42.90 0.10 19.35
N LEU A 19 42.71 1.33 19.84
CA LEU A 19 41.88 2.45 19.35
C LEU A 19 40.37 2.51 19.59
N LEU A 20 40.04 3.40 20.54
CA LEU A 20 39.00 4.43 20.40
C LEU A 20 38.87 4.88 18.92
N GLY A 21 37.66 4.70 18.39
CA GLY A 21 37.25 5.21 17.10
C GLY A 21 35.77 5.50 17.13
N THR A 22 35.39 6.57 17.83
CA THR A 22 34.05 7.14 17.79
C THR A 22 33.79 7.64 16.37
N VAL A 23 33.01 6.89 15.59
CA VAL A 23 32.22 7.46 14.49
C VAL A 23 30.82 6.87 14.60
N ILE A 24 29.97 7.64 15.27
CA ILE A 24 28.51 7.59 15.10
C ILE A 24 28.27 8.00 13.65
N GLY A 25 28.25 7.02 12.75
CA GLY A 25 27.88 7.19 11.35
C GLY A 25 26.43 6.75 11.22
N MET A 26 25.53 7.74 11.09
CA MET A 26 24.08 7.59 10.97
C MET A 26 23.66 6.27 10.34
N ALA A 27 23.00 5.42 11.13
CA ALA A 27 22.02 4.49 10.57
C ALA A 27 21.03 5.37 9.81
N MET A 28 21.14 5.37 8.48
CA MET A 28 20.08 5.84 7.62
C MET A 28 18.90 4.93 7.93
N ILE A 29 18.03 5.36 8.84
CA ILE A 29 16.69 4.81 8.97
C ILE A 29 16.00 5.25 7.68
N ALA A 30 16.22 4.46 6.63
CA ALA A 30 15.53 4.60 5.36
C ALA A 30 14.03 4.59 5.65
N PRO A 31 13.22 5.42 4.97
CA PRO A 31 11.78 5.40 5.12
C PRO A 31 11.18 4.18 4.39
N ALA A 32 11.70 2.97 4.60
CA ALA A 32 11.24 1.75 3.95
C ALA A 32 9.85 1.30 4.47
N HIS A 33 9.40 1.85 5.61
CA HIS A 33 8.14 1.45 6.25
C HIS A 33 6.92 2.23 5.74
N ALA A 34 7.10 3.38 5.08
CA ALA A 34 6.00 4.17 4.56
C ALA A 34 5.47 3.61 3.24
N ASP A 35 6.36 3.16 2.35
CA ASP A 35 5.99 2.56 1.07
C ASP A 35 5.32 1.18 1.23
N ASP A 36 5.76 0.39 2.22
CA ASP A 36 5.22 -0.96 2.48
C ASP A 36 3.82 -0.93 3.14
N MET A 37 3.55 0.03 4.02
CA MET A 37 2.19 0.21 4.57
C MET A 37 1.20 0.72 3.51
N SER A 38 1.67 1.56 2.57
CA SER A 38 0.84 2.06 1.48
C SER A 38 0.46 0.95 0.49
N SER A 39 1.41 0.09 0.11
CA SER A 39 1.13 -1.03 -0.80
C SER A 39 0.11 -2.01 -0.22
N ARG A 40 0.26 -2.38 1.06
CA ARG A 40 -0.66 -3.29 1.75
C ARG A 40 -2.08 -2.75 1.84
N MET A 41 -2.25 -1.46 2.08
CA MET A 41 -3.59 -0.84 2.11
C MET A 41 -4.25 -0.83 0.73
N VAL A 42 -3.47 -0.57 -0.32
CA VAL A 42 -3.95 -0.65 -1.71
C VAL A 42 -4.39 -2.07 -2.01
N ASP A 43 -3.59 -3.08 -1.69
CA ASP A 43 -3.92 -4.48 -1.96
C ASP A 43 -5.16 -4.95 -1.20
N GLN A 44 -5.30 -4.55 0.08
CA GLN A 44 -6.49 -4.87 0.88
C GLN A 44 -7.76 -4.24 0.31
N TYR A 45 -7.71 -2.97 -0.09
CA TYR A 45 -8.86 -2.31 -0.70
C TYR A 45 -9.16 -2.89 -2.08
N ALA A 46 -8.14 -3.23 -2.86
CA ALA A 46 -8.30 -3.86 -4.17
C ALA A 46 -9.00 -5.22 -4.06
N ASP A 47 -8.62 -6.05 -3.07
CA ASP A 47 -9.29 -7.32 -2.79
C ASP A 47 -10.74 -7.12 -2.34
N MET A 48 -10.99 -6.17 -1.43
CA MET A 48 -12.34 -5.81 -1.02
C MET A 48 -13.19 -5.36 -2.22
N CYS A 49 -12.64 -4.50 -3.07
CA CYS A 49 -13.29 -4.06 -4.31
C CYS A 49 -13.63 -5.26 -5.19
N ALA A 50 -12.68 -6.16 -5.47
CA ALA A 50 -12.88 -7.29 -6.38
C ALA A 50 -13.96 -8.26 -5.89
N ASN A 51 -14.10 -8.42 -4.56
CA ASN A 51 -15.04 -9.37 -3.98
C ASN A 51 -16.41 -8.76 -3.63
N GLN A 52 -16.47 -7.48 -3.25
CA GLN A 52 -17.69 -6.88 -2.70
C GLN A 52 -18.38 -5.95 -3.68
N SER A 53 -17.64 -5.20 -4.50
CA SER A 53 -18.21 -4.13 -5.33
C SER A 53 -19.15 -4.66 -6.42
N ILE A 54 -18.95 -5.91 -6.87
CA ILE A 54 -19.80 -6.59 -7.85
C ILE A 54 -21.21 -6.90 -7.34
N ASN A 55 -21.46 -6.74 -6.04
CA ASN A 55 -22.78 -6.91 -5.43
C ASN A 55 -23.52 -5.57 -5.29
N ILE A 56 -22.89 -4.45 -5.66
CA ILE A 56 -23.46 -3.11 -5.60
C ILE A 56 -23.82 -2.66 -7.03
N PRO A 57 -25.07 -2.23 -7.28
CA PRO A 57 -25.47 -1.76 -8.61
C PRO A 57 -24.70 -0.53 -9.09
N SER A 58 -24.46 -0.45 -10.39
CA SER A 58 -24.03 0.78 -11.06
C SER A 58 -25.04 1.91 -10.81
N PRO A 59 -24.61 3.19 -10.65
CA PRO A 59 -23.23 3.69 -10.82
C PRO A 59 -22.37 3.62 -9.55
N TYR A 60 -22.89 3.09 -8.44
CA TYR A 60 -22.23 3.12 -7.14
C TYR A 60 -21.32 1.91 -6.90
N GLY A 61 -21.46 0.87 -7.70
CA GLY A 61 -20.65 -0.34 -7.66
C GLY A 61 -20.37 -0.91 -9.04
N GLU A 62 -19.84 -2.13 -9.03
CA GLU A 62 -19.22 -2.77 -10.18
C GLU A 62 -19.99 -4.02 -10.62
N ALA A 63 -21.31 -4.05 -10.39
CA ALA A 63 -22.15 -5.20 -10.75
C ALA A 63 -22.06 -5.57 -12.24
N ASP A 64 -21.80 -4.61 -13.12
CA ASP A 64 -21.57 -4.82 -14.56
C ASP A 64 -20.25 -5.57 -14.86
N LEU A 65 -19.33 -5.64 -13.91
CA LEU A 65 -18.04 -6.31 -14.02
C LEU A 65 -18.04 -7.71 -13.40
N LYS A 66 -19.18 -8.24 -12.93
CA LYS A 66 -19.26 -9.57 -12.32
C LYS A 66 -18.75 -10.65 -13.28
N GLY A 67 -17.75 -11.41 -12.83
CA GLY A 67 -17.10 -12.46 -13.63
C GLY A 67 -16.13 -11.94 -14.71
N ASN A 68 -15.88 -10.62 -14.77
CA ASN A 68 -14.94 -10.07 -15.73
C ASN A 68 -13.49 -10.30 -15.25
N PRO A 69 -12.61 -10.91 -16.07
CA PRO A 69 -11.24 -11.23 -15.67
C PRO A 69 -10.38 -9.99 -15.40
N LYS A 70 -10.80 -8.81 -15.87
CA LYS A 70 -10.08 -7.54 -15.67
C LYS A 70 -10.45 -6.84 -14.36
N LEU A 71 -11.41 -7.37 -13.60
CA LEU A 71 -11.91 -6.77 -12.36
C LEU A 71 -10.78 -6.56 -11.34
N ALA A 72 -9.91 -7.54 -11.15
CA ALA A 72 -8.80 -7.44 -10.18
C ALA A 72 -7.83 -6.31 -10.57
N THR A 73 -7.41 -6.23 -11.84
CA THR A 73 -6.54 -5.16 -12.34
C THR A 73 -7.21 -3.78 -12.23
N TYR A 74 -8.50 -3.70 -12.55
CA TYR A 74 -9.29 -2.48 -12.37
C TYR A 74 -9.33 -2.04 -10.90
N CYS A 75 -9.67 -2.95 -9.98
CA CYS A 75 -9.78 -2.66 -8.56
C CYS A 75 -8.43 -2.24 -7.96
N HIS A 76 -7.32 -2.80 -8.43
CA HIS A 76 -5.97 -2.38 -8.01
C HIS A 76 -5.66 -0.95 -8.45
N CYS A 77 -5.95 -0.61 -9.71
CA CYS A 77 -5.82 0.77 -10.21
C CYS A 77 -6.67 1.75 -9.39
N PHE A 78 -7.94 1.40 -9.15
CA PHE A 78 -8.85 2.27 -8.42
C PHE A 78 -8.42 2.45 -6.96
N ALA A 79 -8.03 1.36 -6.28
CA ALA A 79 -7.48 1.38 -4.93
C ALA A 79 -6.27 2.32 -4.82
N GLY A 80 -5.34 2.24 -5.78
CA GLY A 80 -4.16 3.10 -5.82
C GLY A 80 -4.51 4.59 -5.93
N LYS A 81 -5.43 4.96 -6.84
CA LYS A 81 -5.89 6.35 -6.99
C LYS A 81 -6.66 6.84 -5.77
N PHE A 82 -7.52 6.01 -5.20
CA PHE A 82 -8.28 6.33 -4.00
C PHE A 82 -7.35 6.59 -2.81
N ALA A 83 -6.32 5.76 -2.62
CA ALA A 83 -5.31 5.95 -1.57
C ALA A 83 -4.52 7.25 -1.76
N GLN A 84 -4.13 7.58 -3.00
CA GLN A 84 -3.47 8.85 -3.31
C GLN A 84 -4.35 10.06 -2.97
N ARG A 85 -5.64 10.03 -3.32
CA ARG A 85 -6.59 11.08 -2.94
C ARG A 85 -6.70 11.21 -1.42
N ALA A 86 -6.89 10.10 -0.71
CA ALA A 86 -6.99 10.10 0.75
C ALA A 86 -5.74 10.68 1.43
N ALA A 87 -4.54 10.33 0.94
CA ALA A 87 -3.29 10.89 1.43
C ALA A 87 -3.20 12.40 1.19
N ALA A 88 -3.61 12.88 0.01
CA ALA A 88 -3.65 14.31 -0.31
C ALA A 88 -4.62 15.07 0.61
N THR A 89 -5.82 14.52 0.86
CA THR A 89 -6.79 15.13 1.79
C THR A 89 -6.23 15.24 3.21
N LEU A 90 -5.55 14.19 3.71
CA LEU A 90 -4.90 14.22 5.03
C LEU A 90 -3.78 15.27 5.11
N GLN A 91 -2.96 15.40 4.07
CA GLN A 91 -1.91 16.43 4.01
C GLN A 91 -2.50 17.84 4.00
N ASN A 92 -3.59 18.05 3.25
CA ASN A 92 -4.30 19.33 3.18
C ASN A 92 -4.90 19.72 4.53
N MET A 93 -5.51 18.77 5.25
CA MET A 93 -6.00 18.97 6.62
C MET A 93 -4.86 19.36 7.59
N ASN A 94 -3.74 18.65 7.56
CA ASN A 94 -2.58 18.95 8.39
C ASN A 94 -1.95 20.31 8.08
N SER A 95 -2.11 20.79 6.85
CA SER A 95 -1.63 22.10 6.38
C SER A 95 -2.62 23.24 6.65
N GLY A 96 -3.72 22.98 7.37
CA GLY A 96 -4.76 23.98 7.66
C GLY A 96 -5.58 24.41 6.44
N LYS A 97 -5.55 23.63 5.36
CA LYS A 97 -6.33 23.85 4.13
C LYS A 97 -7.40 22.75 4.04
N PRO A 98 -8.53 22.87 4.76
CA PRO A 98 -9.60 21.88 4.64
C PRO A 98 -10.11 21.84 3.21
N ASP A 99 -10.35 20.63 2.73
CA ASP A 99 -10.95 20.39 1.42
C ASP A 99 -12.41 20.89 1.45
N SER A 100 -12.73 21.93 0.68
CA SER A 100 -14.06 22.55 0.63
C SER A 100 -14.96 21.95 -0.45
N SER A 101 -14.57 20.80 -1.01
CA SER A 101 -15.27 20.12 -2.10
C SER A 101 -16.68 19.70 -1.68
N SER A 102 -17.67 19.90 -2.56
CA SER A 102 -19.02 19.42 -2.29
C SER A 102 -19.07 17.88 -2.37
N VAL A 103 -20.13 17.29 -1.79
CA VAL A 103 -20.39 15.85 -1.95
C VAL A 103 -20.48 15.46 -3.43
N GLN A 104 -21.07 16.34 -4.26
CA GLN A 104 -21.21 16.09 -5.69
C GLN A 104 -19.86 16.08 -6.41
N ASP A 105 -18.94 16.96 -6.02
CA ASP A 105 -17.58 17.01 -6.58
C ASP A 105 -16.83 15.72 -6.25
N THR A 106 -16.95 15.25 -5.00
CA THR A 106 -16.34 13.98 -4.57
C THR A 106 -16.88 12.78 -5.37
N VAL A 107 -18.18 12.75 -5.65
CA VAL A 107 -18.82 11.71 -6.47
C VAL A 107 -18.34 11.78 -7.92
N ASN A 108 -18.20 12.98 -8.47
CA ASN A 108 -17.70 13.19 -9.83
C ASN A 108 -16.25 12.73 -9.97
N GLU A 109 -15.37 13.15 -9.05
CA GLU A 109 -13.97 12.71 -8.99
C GLU A 109 -13.83 11.20 -8.87
N GLU A 110 -14.64 10.57 -8.01
CA GLU A 110 -14.61 9.12 -7.86
C GLU A 110 -15.02 8.41 -9.15
N ARG A 111 -16.05 8.92 -9.83
CA ARG A 111 -16.44 8.41 -11.15
C ARG A 111 -15.33 8.59 -12.18
N GLU A 112 -14.63 9.73 -12.17
CA GLU A 112 -13.47 9.96 -13.06
C GLU A 112 -12.33 9.00 -12.76
N MET A 113 -12.01 8.76 -11.49
CA MET A 113 -11.03 7.74 -11.08
C MET A 113 -11.43 6.36 -11.60
N ARG A 114 -12.69 5.93 -11.36
CA ARG A 114 -13.21 4.65 -11.87
C ARG A 114 -13.12 4.56 -13.39
N ASN A 115 -13.53 5.59 -14.12
CA ASN A 115 -13.49 5.61 -15.58
C ASN A 115 -12.07 5.60 -16.13
N SER A 116 -11.12 6.30 -15.48
CA SER A 116 -9.72 6.25 -15.88
C SER A 116 -9.13 4.84 -15.76
N CYS A 117 -9.48 4.11 -14.69
CA CYS A 117 -9.05 2.73 -14.50
C CYS A 117 -9.77 1.76 -15.43
N ARG A 118 -11.08 1.93 -15.65
CA ARG A 118 -11.85 1.15 -16.64
C ARG A 118 -11.27 1.32 -18.04
N GLN A 119 -10.92 2.54 -18.43
CA GLN A 119 -10.28 2.82 -19.71
C GLN A 119 -8.93 2.11 -19.85
N GLN A 120 -8.09 2.14 -18.82
CA GLN A 120 -6.76 1.51 -18.83
C GLN A 120 -6.81 0.00 -19.09
N VAL A 121 -7.85 -0.68 -18.60
CA VAL A 121 -8.02 -2.12 -18.82
C VAL A 121 -9.02 -2.44 -19.95
N GLY A 122 -9.60 -1.45 -20.62
CA GLY A 122 -10.58 -1.65 -21.69
C GLY A 122 -11.89 -2.26 -21.20
N LEU A 123 -12.45 -1.67 -20.14
CA LEU A 123 -13.79 -1.94 -19.60
C LEU A 123 -14.78 -0.83 -19.99
N PRO A 124 -16.11 -1.10 -19.98
CA PRO A 124 -17.12 -0.09 -20.24
C PRO A 124 -17.00 1.09 -19.27
N LEU A 125 -17.23 2.32 -19.75
CA LEU A 125 -17.22 3.51 -18.91
C LEU A 125 -18.58 3.71 -18.21
N ILE A 126 -18.53 4.18 -16.98
CA ILE A 126 -19.70 4.61 -16.20
C ILE A 126 -20.18 5.94 -16.76
N LYS A 127 -21.45 6.00 -17.16
CA LYS A 127 -22.06 7.22 -17.70
C LYS A 127 -22.32 8.23 -16.58
N SER A 128 -22.19 9.52 -16.89
CA SER A 128 -22.70 10.59 -16.05
C SER A 128 -24.23 10.52 -16.04
N SER A 129 -24.80 10.39 -14.84
CA SER A 129 -26.23 10.58 -14.55
C SER A 129 -26.58 12.06 -14.48
#